data_AF-A0A0T2QFT4-F1
#
_entry.id   AF-A0A0T2QFT4-F1
#
_cell.length_a   1.000
_cell.length_b   1.000
_cell.length_c   1.000
_cell.angle_alpha   90.00
_cell.angle_beta   90.00
_cell.angle_gamma   90.00
#
_symmetry.space_group_name_H-M   'P 1'
#
loop_
_entity.id
_entity.type
_entity.pdbx_description
1 polymer ?
#
loop_
_entity_poly.entity_id
_entity_poly.type
_entity_poly.pdbx_seq_one_letter_code
_entity_poly.pdbx_strand_id
1 'polypeptide(L)'
;MKQMIRSLGVLLFALAVPAAAEPLAIHNGRLFVDARVNGVETEALLDSAAEATLIDPEFARRANISGGTAQTIRGSGGSTSALIVEGVQIEVLGLDLRPEVVVVTDLSELSKRLIKRPTNAVIGREFFDAARVRIDIGGGSIVLASRDDPPPGRELPLTAHAGVEALPVVVGGQMAQAEFDLGNGSEVLISRALADKLKLAVVGQKAGGGIGGEVRRDIVVIPLLEVAGTDFREVRAAVDDQPSANDLNLGTSILRHFLITADFKDRRVWLEPRKG
;
A
#
# COMPACT_ATOMS: atom_id res chain seq x y z
N MET A 1 55.75 42.79 -10.77
CA MET A 1 54.86 42.76 -9.59
C MET A 1 53.55 42.11 -10.01
N LYS A 2 53.23 40.95 -9.43
CA LYS A 2 52.05 40.13 -9.74
C LYS A 2 50.80 40.79 -9.13
N GLN A 3 49.75 41.03 -9.92
CA GLN A 3 48.41 41.32 -9.38
C GLN A 3 47.51 40.10 -9.62
N MET A 4 47.05 39.55 -8.51
CA MET A 4 46.19 38.38 -8.40
C MET A 4 44.79 38.69 -8.89
N ILE A 5 44.29 37.89 -9.83
CA ILE A 5 42.87 37.78 -10.17
C ILE A 5 42.20 37.03 -9.01
N ARG A 6 41.37 37.71 -8.23
CA ARG A 6 40.49 37.07 -7.24
C ARG A 6 39.22 36.60 -7.96
N SER A 7 39.15 35.30 -8.23
CA SER A 7 37.92 34.65 -8.67
C SER A 7 36.89 34.71 -7.55
N LEU A 8 35.79 35.43 -7.79
CA LEU A 8 34.64 35.46 -6.89
C LEU A 8 33.81 34.19 -7.17
N GLY A 9 33.95 33.17 -6.33
CA GLY A 9 33.12 31.97 -6.39
C GLY A 9 31.70 32.32 -5.93
N VAL A 10 30.74 32.25 -6.85
CA VAL A 10 29.32 32.32 -6.51
C VAL A 10 28.92 30.96 -5.93
N LEU A 11 28.73 30.92 -4.62
CA LEU A 11 28.12 29.78 -3.95
C LEU A 11 26.61 29.85 -4.21
N LEU A 12 26.09 29.04 -5.15
CA LEU A 12 24.66 28.82 -5.25
C LEU A 12 24.22 27.94 -4.07
N PHE A 13 23.57 28.54 -3.08
CA PHE A 13 22.74 27.80 -2.14
C PHE A 13 21.48 27.37 -2.89
N ALA A 14 21.41 26.09 -3.26
CA ALA A 14 20.15 25.47 -3.62
C ALA A 14 19.29 25.40 -2.35
N LEU A 15 18.32 26.31 -2.24
CA LEU A 15 17.27 26.19 -1.23
C LEU A 15 16.47 24.94 -1.58
N ALA A 16 16.59 23.88 -0.77
CA ALA A 16 15.72 22.73 -0.85
C ALA A 16 14.29 23.22 -0.54
N VAL A 17 13.45 23.29 -1.57
CA VAL A 17 12.02 23.53 -1.37
C VAL A 17 11.49 22.30 -0.63
N PRO A 18 10.83 22.44 0.53
CA PRO A 18 10.20 21.30 1.17
C PRO A 18 9.23 20.68 0.17
N ALA A 19 9.32 19.37 -0.03
CA ALA A 19 8.41 18.66 -0.93
C ALA A 19 6.97 19.01 -0.52
N ALA A 20 6.23 19.65 -1.42
CA ALA A 20 4.83 19.95 -1.19
C ALA A 20 4.07 18.64 -1.04
N ALA A 21 3.09 18.59 -0.13
CA ALA A 21 2.23 17.43 -0.05
C ALA A 21 1.43 17.32 -1.35
N GLU A 22 1.45 16.14 -1.96
CA GLU A 22 0.71 15.84 -3.17
C GLU A 22 -0.71 15.34 -2.82
N PRO A 23 -1.70 15.56 -3.69
CA PRO A 23 -3.05 15.05 -3.49
C PRO A 23 -3.08 13.52 -3.41
N LEU A 24 -3.86 12.99 -2.46
CA LEU A 24 -4.17 11.59 -2.34
C LEU A 24 -5.67 11.39 -2.60
N ALA A 25 -6.01 10.89 -3.78
CA ALA A 25 -7.39 10.62 -4.14
C ALA A 25 -7.89 9.34 -3.46
N ILE A 26 -9.19 9.31 -3.11
CA ILE A 26 -9.80 8.17 -2.43
C ILE A 26 -11.00 7.69 -3.23
N HIS A 27 -10.92 6.47 -3.73
CA HIS A 27 -11.97 5.85 -4.52
C HIS A 27 -12.39 4.53 -3.91
N ASN A 28 -13.63 4.47 -3.44
CA ASN A 28 -14.20 3.33 -2.74
C ASN A 28 -13.26 2.74 -1.65
N GLY A 29 -12.73 3.63 -0.80
CA GLY A 29 -11.82 3.29 0.29
C GLY A 29 -10.37 3.04 -0.12
N ARG A 30 -9.99 3.15 -1.41
CA ARG A 30 -8.63 2.90 -1.88
C ARG A 30 -7.91 4.18 -2.26
N LEU A 31 -6.60 4.18 -2.08
CA LEU A 31 -5.75 5.35 -2.20
C LEU A 31 -5.15 5.44 -3.61
N PHE A 32 -5.22 6.60 -4.22
CA PHE A 32 -4.74 6.83 -5.57
C PHE A 32 -3.83 8.06 -5.64
N VAL A 33 -2.79 7.94 -6.45
CA VAL A 33 -1.80 9.00 -6.72
C VAL A 33 -1.58 9.13 -8.22
N ASP A 34 -1.20 10.32 -8.65
CA ASP A 34 -0.74 10.54 -10.02
C ASP A 34 0.63 9.87 -10.23
N ALA A 35 0.78 9.24 -11.38
CA ALA A 35 1.99 8.54 -11.79
C ALA A 35 2.23 8.66 -13.30
N ARG A 36 3.44 8.33 -13.73
CA ARG A 36 3.81 8.20 -15.14
C ARG A 36 4.48 6.85 -15.33
N VAL A 37 4.05 6.07 -16.30
CA VAL A 37 4.70 4.80 -16.65
C VAL A 37 5.21 4.90 -18.08
N ASN A 38 6.52 4.72 -18.27
CA ASN A 38 7.21 4.92 -19.55
C ASN A 38 6.79 6.23 -20.26
N GLY A 39 6.73 7.34 -19.52
CA GLY A 39 6.34 8.64 -20.09
C GLY A 39 4.83 8.90 -20.14
N VAL A 40 3.98 7.88 -19.98
CA VAL A 40 2.52 7.99 -20.11
C VAL A 40 1.84 8.20 -18.76
N GLU A 41 1.04 9.24 -18.64
CA GLU A 41 0.33 9.59 -17.42
C GLU A 41 -0.77 8.58 -17.08
N THR A 42 -0.90 8.30 -15.79
CA THR A 42 -2.01 7.56 -15.22
C THR A 42 -2.20 7.95 -13.76
N GLU A 43 -3.41 7.77 -13.27
CA GLU A 43 -3.62 7.60 -11.84
C GLU A 43 -3.39 6.12 -11.49
N ALA A 44 -2.73 5.87 -10.36
CA ALA A 44 -2.39 4.52 -9.91
C ALA A 44 -2.87 4.27 -8.48
N LEU A 45 -3.36 3.05 -8.24
CA LEU A 45 -3.66 2.57 -6.90
C LEU A 45 -2.35 2.42 -6.12
N LEU A 46 -2.30 2.95 -4.90
CA LEU A 46 -1.18 2.73 -4.00
C LEU A 46 -1.46 1.51 -3.10
N ASP A 47 -0.62 0.48 -3.19
CA ASP A 47 -0.84 -0.80 -2.52
C ASP A 47 0.45 -1.31 -1.85
N SER A 48 0.53 -1.19 -0.52
CA SER A 48 1.70 -1.64 0.25
C SER A 48 1.78 -3.15 0.44
N ALA A 49 0.74 -3.90 0.08
CA ALA A 49 0.72 -5.35 0.11
C ALA A 49 0.95 -5.99 -1.27
N ALA A 50 1.08 -5.19 -2.34
CA ALA A 50 1.50 -5.67 -3.64
C ALA A 50 3.03 -5.85 -3.68
N GLU A 51 3.50 -7.09 -3.88
CA GLU A 51 4.94 -7.43 -3.92
C GLU A 51 5.68 -6.84 -5.12
N ALA A 52 4.95 -6.43 -6.16
CA ALA A 52 5.46 -5.76 -7.33
C ALA A 52 4.44 -4.72 -7.83
N THR A 53 4.85 -3.85 -8.74
CA THR A 53 3.92 -2.98 -9.47
C THR A 53 3.14 -3.77 -10.52
N LEU A 54 1.82 -3.57 -10.56
CA LEU A 54 0.93 -4.21 -11.54
C LEU A 54 0.43 -3.21 -12.57
N ILE A 55 0.27 -3.66 -13.81
CA ILE A 55 -0.16 -2.85 -14.95
C ILE A 55 -1.27 -3.57 -15.71
N ASP A 56 -2.35 -2.86 -16.01
CA ASP A 56 -3.42 -3.38 -16.85
C ASP A 56 -2.93 -3.56 -18.31
N PRO A 57 -3.28 -4.64 -19.03
CA PRO A 57 -2.81 -4.89 -20.39
C PRO A 57 -3.21 -3.80 -21.39
N GLU A 58 -4.35 -3.12 -21.18
CA GLU A 58 -4.73 -1.99 -22.03
C GLU A 58 -3.80 -0.81 -21.83
N PHE A 59 -3.48 -0.48 -20.57
CA PHE A 59 -2.53 0.58 -20.28
C PHE A 59 -1.10 0.24 -20.73
N ALA A 60 -0.67 -1.02 -20.55
CA ALA A 60 0.63 -1.50 -21.02
C ALA A 60 0.84 -1.21 -22.51
N ARG A 61 -0.19 -1.45 -23.35
CA ARG A 61 -0.13 -1.11 -24.78
C ARG A 61 0.05 0.38 -25.03
N ARG A 62 -0.63 1.25 -24.27
CA ARG A 62 -0.46 2.71 -24.40
C ARG A 62 0.93 3.18 -23.96
N ALA A 63 1.48 2.55 -22.93
CA ALA A 63 2.80 2.83 -22.39
C ALA A 63 3.95 2.12 -23.14
N ASN A 64 3.67 1.51 -24.29
CA ASN A 64 4.63 0.73 -25.10
C ASN A 64 5.35 -0.37 -24.31
N ILE A 65 4.69 -0.95 -23.31
CA ILE A 65 5.18 -2.09 -22.54
C ILE A 65 4.77 -3.36 -23.29
N SER A 66 5.75 -4.16 -23.68
CA SER A 66 5.54 -5.37 -24.47
C SER A 66 6.54 -6.45 -24.10
N GLY A 67 6.26 -7.69 -24.53
CA GLY A 67 7.07 -8.85 -24.19
C GLY A 67 6.75 -9.39 -22.80
N GLY A 68 7.77 -9.96 -22.16
CA GLY A 68 7.67 -10.55 -20.82
C GLY A 68 7.50 -12.06 -20.81
N THR A 69 7.70 -12.62 -19.62
CA THR A 69 7.57 -14.06 -19.36
C THR A 69 6.21 -14.37 -18.76
N ALA A 70 5.47 -15.30 -19.36
CA ALA A 70 4.18 -15.74 -18.84
C ALA A 70 4.34 -16.47 -17.50
N GLN A 71 3.55 -16.06 -16.50
CA GLN A 71 3.54 -16.66 -15.17
C GLN A 71 2.12 -16.65 -14.61
N THR A 72 1.84 -17.59 -13.70
CA THR A 72 0.64 -17.53 -12.86
C THR A 72 0.98 -16.80 -11.57
N ILE A 73 0.27 -15.72 -11.29
CA ILE A 73 0.36 -14.98 -10.03
C ILE A 73 -0.84 -15.31 -9.14
N ARG A 74 -0.73 -14.98 -7.84
CA ARG A 74 -1.79 -15.14 -6.86
C ARG A 74 -2.15 -13.79 -6.25
N GLY A 75 -3.45 -13.54 -6.05
CA GLY A 75 -3.97 -12.45 -5.25
C GLY A 75 -5.09 -12.91 -4.33
N SER A 76 -5.69 -11.97 -3.59
CA SER A 76 -6.72 -12.27 -2.59
C SER A 76 -8.04 -12.81 -3.17
N GLY A 77 -8.19 -12.84 -4.49
CA GLY A 77 -9.32 -13.46 -5.20
C GLY A 77 -9.02 -14.82 -5.81
N GLY A 78 -7.75 -15.25 -5.85
CA GLY A 78 -7.33 -16.50 -6.49
C GLY A 78 -6.08 -16.32 -7.34
N SER A 79 -5.90 -17.17 -8.34
CA SER A 79 -4.77 -17.10 -9.27
C SER A 79 -5.19 -16.53 -10.63
N THR A 80 -4.28 -15.81 -11.29
CA THR A 80 -4.49 -15.29 -12.65
C THR A 80 -3.22 -15.36 -13.47
N SER A 81 -3.36 -15.31 -14.79
CA SER A 81 -2.23 -15.22 -15.71
C SER A 81 -1.68 -13.80 -15.72
N ALA A 82 -0.36 -13.68 -15.85
CA ALA A 82 0.35 -12.43 -15.96
C ALA A 82 1.57 -12.56 -16.87
N LEU A 83 2.09 -11.42 -17.31
CA LEU A 83 3.41 -11.29 -17.94
C LEU A 83 4.33 -10.55 -16.99
N ILE A 84 5.49 -11.11 -16.72
CA ILE A 84 6.57 -10.44 -15.98
C ILE A 84 7.43 -9.69 -16.99
N VAL A 85 7.52 -8.37 -16.88
CA VAL A 85 8.15 -7.49 -17.87
C VAL A 85 9.24 -6.66 -17.22
N GLU A 86 10.43 -6.63 -17.83
CA GLU A 86 11.58 -5.83 -17.39
C GLU A 86 11.61 -4.44 -18.08
N GLY A 87 12.47 -3.55 -17.58
CA GLY A 87 12.80 -2.30 -18.28
C GLY A 87 11.70 -1.25 -18.27
N VAL A 88 10.79 -1.31 -17.31
CA VAL A 88 9.73 -0.32 -17.12
C VAL A 88 10.18 0.77 -16.17
N GLN A 89 9.91 2.03 -16.55
CA GLN A 89 10.15 3.21 -15.75
C GLN A 89 8.84 3.70 -15.15
N ILE A 90 8.84 4.03 -13.86
CA ILE A 90 7.69 4.55 -13.14
C ILE A 90 8.09 5.85 -12.43
N GLU A 91 7.38 6.94 -12.69
CA GLU A 91 7.50 8.17 -11.93
C GLU A 91 6.30 8.32 -11.00
N VAL A 92 6.53 8.52 -9.70
CA VAL A 92 5.48 8.71 -8.70
C VAL A 92 6.00 9.59 -7.57
N LEU A 93 5.23 10.61 -7.18
CA LEU A 93 5.63 11.56 -6.12
C LEU A 93 7.03 12.17 -6.33
N GLY A 94 7.40 12.40 -7.60
CA GLY A 94 8.72 12.92 -7.97
C GLY A 94 9.88 11.91 -7.91
N LEU A 95 9.62 10.65 -7.55
CA LEU A 95 10.61 9.57 -7.60
C LEU A 95 10.63 8.94 -9.00
N ASP A 96 11.83 8.71 -9.54
CA ASP A 96 12.05 7.86 -10.72
C ASP A 96 12.40 6.44 -10.26
N LEU A 97 11.46 5.52 -10.38
CA LEU A 97 11.58 4.12 -10.01
C LEU A 97 11.87 3.28 -11.26
N ARG A 98 12.83 2.37 -11.12
CA ARG A 98 13.22 1.39 -12.13
C ARG A 98 13.18 0.00 -11.51
N PRO A 99 11.98 -0.55 -11.26
CA PRO A 99 11.86 -1.90 -10.72
C PRO A 99 12.52 -2.89 -11.67
N GLU A 100 13.05 -3.99 -11.13
CA GLU A 100 13.63 -5.07 -11.94
C GLU A 100 12.57 -5.62 -12.91
N VAL A 101 11.36 -5.83 -12.40
CA VAL A 101 10.21 -6.30 -13.15
C VAL A 101 8.93 -5.59 -12.73
N VAL A 102 7.96 -5.53 -13.63
CA VAL A 102 6.55 -5.22 -13.35
C VAL A 102 5.68 -6.37 -13.84
N VAL A 103 4.46 -6.44 -13.31
CA VAL A 103 3.51 -7.51 -13.61
C VAL A 103 2.37 -6.97 -14.47
N VAL A 104 2.27 -7.40 -15.73
CA VAL A 104 1.13 -7.07 -16.59
C VAL A 104 0.04 -8.14 -16.43
N THR A 105 -1.11 -7.76 -15.90
CA THR A 105 -2.23 -8.68 -15.61
C THR A 105 -3.57 -7.97 -15.65
N ASP A 106 -4.65 -8.69 -15.97
CA ASP A 106 -6.00 -8.12 -16.10
C ASP A 106 -6.49 -7.52 -14.78
N LEU A 107 -6.67 -6.19 -14.75
CA LEU A 107 -7.19 -5.45 -13.59
C LEU A 107 -8.68 -5.13 -13.72
N SER A 108 -9.38 -5.70 -14.70
CA SER A 108 -10.78 -5.35 -14.99
C SER A 108 -11.74 -5.76 -13.88
N GLU A 109 -11.52 -6.90 -13.23
CA GLU A 109 -12.32 -7.33 -12.08
C GLU A 109 -12.13 -6.41 -10.88
N LEU A 110 -10.88 -6.06 -10.57
CA LEU A 110 -10.55 -5.07 -9.54
C LEU A 110 -11.27 -3.74 -9.83
N SER A 111 -11.11 -3.23 -11.05
CA SER A 111 -11.68 -1.98 -11.54
C SER A 111 -13.21 -1.94 -11.44
N LYS A 112 -13.89 -2.95 -11.98
CA LYS A 112 -15.37 -2.98 -12.09
C LYS A 112 -16.05 -3.34 -10.78
N ARG A 113 -15.47 -4.26 -10.00
CA ARG A 113 -16.14 -4.82 -8.82
C ARG A 113 -15.80 -4.07 -7.55
N LEU A 114 -14.52 -3.78 -7.31
CA LEU A 114 -14.07 -3.21 -6.05
C LEU A 114 -13.88 -1.70 -6.11
N ILE A 115 -13.36 -1.16 -7.20
CA ILE A 115 -12.97 0.27 -7.25
C ILE A 115 -14.07 1.11 -7.92
N LYS A 116 -14.89 0.51 -8.78
CA LYS A 116 -15.96 1.16 -9.55
C LYS A 116 -15.45 2.24 -10.51
N ARG A 117 -14.22 2.06 -11.00
CA ARG A 117 -13.55 2.93 -11.99
C ARG A 117 -12.39 2.19 -12.66
N PRO A 118 -11.94 2.62 -13.85
CA PRO A 118 -10.74 2.07 -14.48
C PRO A 118 -9.53 2.18 -13.55
N THR A 119 -8.78 1.09 -13.42
CA THR A 119 -7.51 1.05 -12.68
C THR A 119 -6.44 0.55 -13.63
N ASN A 120 -5.55 1.46 -14.05
CA ASN A 120 -4.54 1.18 -15.07
C ASN A 120 -3.26 0.61 -14.46
N ALA A 121 -2.96 0.97 -13.21
CA ALA A 121 -1.75 0.56 -12.51
C ALA A 121 -2.00 0.44 -11.00
N VAL A 122 -1.22 -0.44 -10.36
CA VAL A 122 -1.10 -0.58 -8.91
C VAL A 122 0.38 -0.43 -8.57
N ILE A 123 0.76 0.65 -7.89
CA ILE A 123 2.12 0.88 -7.41
C ILE A 123 2.33 0.08 -6.14
N GLY A 124 3.28 -0.85 -6.20
CA GLY A 124 3.57 -1.82 -5.15
C GLY A 124 4.77 -1.46 -4.29
N ARG A 125 5.36 -2.51 -3.74
CA ARG A 125 6.47 -2.49 -2.77
C ARG A 125 7.64 -1.60 -3.18
N GLU A 126 7.96 -1.49 -4.46
CA GLU A 126 9.16 -0.79 -4.93
C GLU A 126 9.15 0.70 -4.57
N PHE A 127 7.95 1.31 -4.53
CA PHE A 127 7.78 2.67 -4.07
C PHE A 127 8.07 2.82 -2.57
N PHE A 128 7.56 1.91 -1.75
CA PHE A 128 7.74 1.95 -0.29
C PHE A 128 9.17 1.61 0.13
N ASP A 129 9.86 0.74 -0.61
CA ASP A 129 11.28 0.45 -0.39
C ASP A 129 12.18 1.64 -0.79
N ALA A 130 11.75 2.46 -1.76
CA ALA A 130 12.51 3.61 -2.25
C ALA A 130 12.46 4.84 -1.33
N ALA A 131 11.39 5.02 -0.56
CA ALA A 131 11.17 6.24 0.21
C ALA A 131 10.53 6.04 1.58
N ARG A 132 10.79 7.00 2.48
CA ARG A 132 9.96 7.20 3.67
C ARG A 132 8.78 8.07 3.27
N VAL A 133 7.56 7.61 3.54
CA VAL A 133 6.35 8.24 3.03
C VAL A 133 5.41 8.59 4.17
N ARG A 134 4.96 9.84 4.24
CA ARG A 134 3.92 10.26 5.18
C ARG A 134 2.59 10.36 4.45
N ILE A 135 1.56 9.74 5.04
CA ILE A 135 0.25 9.56 4.42
C ILE A 135 -0.81 10.08 5.39
N ASP A 136 -1.62 11.01 4.90
CA ASP A 136 -2.80 11.52 5.57
C ASP A 136 -4.05 11.11 4.76
N ILE A 137 -4.60 9.93 5.06
CA ILE A 137 -5.79 9.42 4.37
C ILE A 137 -7.00 10.33 4.61
N GLY A 138 -7.28 10.72 5.85
CA GLY A 138 -8.45 11.56 6.15
C GLY A 138 -8.35 12.99 5.61
N GLY A 139 -7.14 13.51 5.42
CA GLY A 139 -6.85 14.82 4.82
C GLY A 139 -6.59 14.77 3.32
N GLY A 140 -6.50 13.58 2.72
CA GLY A 140 -6.30 13.40 1.28
C GLY A 140 -4.94 13.90 0.81
N SER A 141 -3.86 13.64 1.56
CA SER A 141 -2.51 14.03 1.14
C SER A 141 -1.45 12.97 1.42
N ILE A 142 -0.37 13.04 0.63
CA ILE A 142 0.79 12.16 0.73
C ILE A 142 2.06 12.94 0.42
N VAL A 143 3.16 12.64 1.11
CA VAL A 143 4.43 13.35 0.92
C VAL A 143 5.61 12.44 1.20
N LEU A 144 6.71 12.67 0.49
CA LEU A 144 8.00 12.08 0.84
C LEU A 144 8.50 12.72 2.14
N ALA A 145 8.58 11.94 3.20
CA ALA A 145 8.98 12.44 4.51
C ALA A 145 10.50 12.53 4.63
N SER A 146 10.98 13.60 5.28
CA SER A 146 12.40 13.74 5.61
C SER A 146 12.88 12.60 6.49
N ARG A 147 14.15 12.24 6.34
CA ARG A 147 14.85 11.29 7.20
C ARG A 147 15.55 11.96 8.38
N ASP A 148 15.65 13.29 8.37
CA ASP A 148 16.41 14.05 9.37
C ASP A 148 15.69 14.14 10.72
N ASP A 149 14.35 14.15 10.70
CA ASP A 149 13.52 14.24 11.89
C ASP A 149 12.85 12.89 12.22
N PRO A 150 12.72 12.55 13.52
CA PRO A 150 11.96 11.37 13.93
C PRO A 150 10.47 11.58 13.59
N PRO A 151 9.82 10.62 12.91
CA PRO A 151 8.40 10.74 12.62
C PRO A 151 7.56 10.78 13.90
N PRO A 152 6.47 11.57 13.92
CA PRO A 152 5.55 11.58 15.05
C PRO A 152 4.71 10.30 15.11
N GLY A 153 4.19 10.00 16.29
CA GLY A 153 3.34 8.83 16.54
C GLY A 153 4.09 7.67 17.20
N ARG A 154 3.37 6.57 17.40
CA ARG A 154 3.95 5.36 17.98
C ARG A 154 4.70 4.59 16.90
N GLU A 155 6.00 4.39 17.12
CA GLU A 155 6.83 3.52 16.30
C GLU A 155 6.45 2.06 16.51
N LEU A 156 6.29 1.33 15.40
CA LEU A 156 6.09 -0.11 15.37
C LEU A 156 7.09 -0.75 14.39
N PRO A 157 7.67 -1.90 14.74
CA PRO A 157 8.48 -2.66 13.81
C PRO A 157 7.61 -3.24 12.69
N LEU A 158 8.12 -3.23 11.47
CA LEU A 158 7.56 -3.99 10.36
C LEU A 158 8.29 -5.32 10.22
N THR A 159 7.55 -6.41 10.12
CA THR A 159 8.06 -7.76 9.87
C THR A 159 7.44 -8.32 8.60
N ALA A 160 8.28 -8.75 7.66
CA ALA A 160 7.81 -9.31 6.40
C ALA A 160 7.47 -10.76 6.60
N HIS A 161 6.29 -11.11 6.10
CA HIS A 161 5.85 -12.48 5.96
C HIS A 161 5.43 -12.66 4.51
N ALA A 162 6.10 -13.57 3.79
CA ALA A 162 5.88 -13.81 2.37
C ALA A 162 5.85 -12.52 1.51
N GLY A 163 6.83 -11.63 1.69
CA GLY A 163 6.98 -10.44 0.86
C GLY A 163 6.11 -9.23 1.26
N VAL A 164 5.15 -9.39 2.19
CA VAL A 164 4.28 -8.30 2.67
C VAL A 164 4.71 -7.86 4.07
N GLU A 165 4.81 -6.54 4.29
CA GLU A 165 5.15 -5.98 5.61
C GLU A 165 3.92 -6.04 6.55
N ALA A 166 4.15 -6.52 7.77
CA ALA A 166 3.15 -6.60 8.82
C ALA A 166 3.59 -5.84 10.08
N LEU A 167 2.63 -5.42 10.89
CA LEU A 167 2.84 -4.74 12.18
C LEU A 167 2.16 -5.51 13.32
N PRO A 168 2.69 -5.41 14.55
CA PRO A 168 2.09 -6.06 15.71
C PRO A 168 0.79 -5.34 16.14
N VAL A 169 -0.23 -6.13 16.47
CA VAL A 169 -1.52 -5.67 16.99
C VAL A 169 -1.98 -6.54 18.16
N VAL A 170 -3.02 -6.09 18.88
CA VAL A 170 -3.69 -6.90 19.91
C VAL A 170 -5.13 -7.16 19.50
N VAL A 171 -5.54 -8.42 19.48
CA VAL A 171 -6.91 -8.85 19.14
C VAL A 171 -7.47 -9.67 20.28
N GLY A 172 -8.57 -9.21 20.88
CA GLY A 172 -9.16 -9.89 22.04
C GLY A 172 -8.17 -10.10 23.20
N GLY A 173 -7.24 -9.16 23.39
CA GLY A 173 -6.20 -9.23 24.42
C GLY A 173 -4.99 -10.13 24.08
N GLN A 174 -4.92 -10.69 22.88
CA GLN A 174 -3.79 -11.52 22.43
C GLN A 174 -2.98 -10.81 21.35
N MET A 175 -1.65 -10.96 21.39
CA MET A 175 -0.78 -10.48 20.32
C MET A 175 -1.06 -11.22 19.00
N ALA A 176 -1.09 -10.48 17.91
CA ALA A 176 -1.26 -10.98 16.55
C ALA A 176 -0.43 -10.14 15.56
N GLN A 177 -0.25 -10.63 14.34
CA GLN A 177 0.39 -9.89 13.24
C GLN A 177 -0.62 -9.47 12.19
N ALA A 178 -0.52 -8.22 11.75
CA ALA A 178 -1.43 -7.62 10.78
C ALA A 178 -0.65 -7.09 9.57
N GLU A 179 -1.01 -7.53 8.36
CA GLU A 179 -0.51 -6.90 7.13
C GLU A 179 -0.86 -5.41 7.14
N PHE A 180 0.15 -4.59 6.82
CA PHE A 180 -0.01 -3.17 6.60
C PHE A 180 -0.39 -2.95 5.13
N ASP A 181 -1.69 -2.81 4.86
CA ASP A 181 -2.22 -2.85 3.50
C ASP A 181 -2.99 -1.55 3.16
N LEU A 182 -2.33 -0.65 2.43
CA LEU A 182 -2.93 0.57 1.91
C LEU A 182 -3.83 0.34 0.68
N GLY A 183 -3.73 -0.82 0.02
CA GLY A 183 -4.55 -1.23 -1.12
C GLY A 183 -5.87 -1.88 -0.72
N ASN A 184 -6.00 -2.36 0.51
CA ASN A 184 -7.24 -2.88 1.07
C ASN A 184 -8.19 -1.72 1.48
N GLY A 185 -9.06 -1.32 0.55
CA GLY A 185 -10.14 -0.38 0.82
C GLY A 185 -11.41 -0.99 1.42
N SER A 186 -11.34 -2.17 2.01
CA SER A 186 -12.47 -2.91 2.58
C SER A 186 -12.31 -3.09 4.09
N GLU A 187 -13.17 -3.93 4.69
CA GLU A 187 -13.07 -4.33 6.08
C GLU A 187 -11.76 -5.07 6.33
N VAL A 188 -11.38 -5.15 7.61
CA VAL A 188 -10.27 -5.99 8.07
C VAL A 188 -10.48 -7.42 7.56
N LEU A 189 -9.41 -8.05 7.05
CA LEU A 189 -9.43 -9.50 6.86
C LEU A 189 -8.86 -10.14 8.12
N ILE A 190 -9.46 -11.24 8.54
CA ILE A 190 -8.99 -12.07 9.64
C ILE A 190 -8.80 -13.50 9.13
N SER A 191 -7.66 -14.12 9.45
CA SER A 191 -7.44 -15.51 9.09
C SER A 191 -8.48 -16.41 9.75
N ARG A 192 -8.90 -17.49 9.08
CA ARG A 192 -9.78 -18.48 9.71
C ARG A 192 -9.18 -19.03 11.02
N ALA A 193 -7.87 -19.25 11.06
CA ALA A 193 -7.18 -19.74 12.25
C ALA A 193 -7.36 -18.80 13.46
N LEU A 194 -7.19 -17.49 13.28
CA LEU A 194 -7.39 -16.53 14.37
C LEU A 194 -8.88 -16.40 14.74
N ALA A 195 -9.77 -16.37 13.75
CA ALA A 195 -11.22 -16.31 14.00
C ALA A 195 -11.71 -17.52 14.83
N ASP A 196 -11.26 -18.73 14.49
CA ASP A 196 -11.59 -19.96 15.22
C ASP A 196 -10.98 -19.98 16.63
N LYS A 197 -9.71 -19.55 16.76
CA LYS A 197 -9.02 -19.42 18.05
C LYS A 197 -9.75 -18.48 19.01
N LEU A 198 -10.27 -17.37 18.49
CA LEU A 198 -11.05 -16.38 19.23
C LEU A 198 -12.53 -16.78 19.38
N LYS A 199 -12.95 -17.89 18.74
CA LYS A 199 -14.34 -18.39 18.73
C LYS A 199 -15.34 -17.33 18.27
N LEU A 200 -14.97 -16.56 17.23
CA LEU A 200 -15.83 -15.51 16.70
C LEU A 200 -17.02 -16.12 15.96
N ALA A 201 -18.22 -15.64 16.28
CA ALA A 201 -19.43 -16.08 15.60
C ALA A 201 -19.55 -15.42 14.22
N VAL A 202 -19.93 -16.21 13.21
CA VAL A 202 -20.30 -15.70 11.89
C VAL A 202 -21.62 -14.96 12.02
N VAL A 203 -21.61 -13.67 11.64
CA VAL A 203 -22.78 -12.78 11.67
C VAL A 203 -23.34 -12.50 10.28
N GLY A 204 -22.72 -13.03 9.23
CA GLY A 204 -23.20 -12.91 7.86
C GLY A 204 -22.17 -13.37 6.85
N GLN A 205 -22.45 -13.14 5.57
CA GLN A 205 -21.52 -13.40 4.48
C GLN A 205 -21.57 -12.24 3.48
N LYS A 206 -20.46 -12.03 2.77
CA LYS A 206 -20.44 -11.09 1.65
C LYS A 206 -19.51 -11.53 0.53
N ALA A 207 -19.68 -10.92 -0.63
CA ALA A 207 -18.71 -10.99 -1.71
C ALA A 207 -17.46 -10.17 -1.36
N GLY A 208 -16.30 -10.71 -1.67
CA GLY A 208 -14.97 -10.15 -1.48
C GLY A 208 -14.03 -10.62 -2.59
N GLY A 209 -12.75 -10.78 -2.29
CA GLY A 209 -11.71 -11.15 -3.24
C GLY A 209 -11.15 -9.96 -4.01
N GLY A 210 -10.01 -10.18 -4.66
CA GLY A 210 -9.25 -9.17 -5.39
C GLY A 210 -8.81 -9.69 -6.75
N ILE A 211 -7.52 -9.57 -7.02
CA ILE A 211 -6.89 -10.19 -8.20
C ILE A 211 -7.11 -11.70 -8.14
N GLY A 212 -7.51 -12.28 -9.26
CA GLY A 212 -7.90 -13.69 -9.36
C GLY A 212 -9.40 -13.95 -9.21
N GLY A 213 -10.21 -12.96 -8.80
CA GLY A 213 -11.67 -13.03 -8.87
C GLY A 213 -12.43 -12.72 -7.59
N GLU A 214 -13.74 -12.98 -7.64
CA GLU A 214 -14.63 -12.85 -6.49
C GLU A 214 -14.59 -14.11 -5.61
N VAL A 215 -14.56 -13.91 -4.29
CA VAL A 215 -14.75 -15.00 -3.32
C VAL A 215 -15.85 -14.61 -2.33
N ARG A 216 -16.58 -15.59 -1.79
CA ARG A 216 -17.49 -15.35 -0.67
C ARG A 216 -16.71 -15.47 0.63
N ARG A 217 -16.93 -14.53 1.55
CA ARG A 217 -16.31 -14.51 2.87
C ARG A 217 -17.37 -14.47 3.96
N ASP A 218 -17.15 -15.26 5.00
CA ASP A 218 -17.86 -15.09 6.26
C ASP A 218 -17.52 -13.74 6.88
N ILE A 219 -18.48 -13.13 7.55
CA ILE A 219 -18.28 -11.92 8.33
C ILE A 219 -18.38 -12.27 9.80
N VAL A 220 -17.40 -11.81 10.56
CA VAL A 220 -17.35 -11.88 12.03
C VAL A 220 -17.22 -10.49 12.62
N VAL A 221 -17.39 -10.38 13.93
CA VAL A 221 -17.14 -9.14 14.69
C VAL A 221 -16.03 -9.39 15.69
N ILE A 222 -14.96 -8.62 15.59
CA ILE A 222 -13.87 -8.57 16.55
C ILE A 222 -14.28 -7.60 17.67
N PRO A 223 -14.45 -8.06 18.93
CA PRO A 223 -14.92 -7.18 20.01
C PRO A 223 -13.97 -6.02 20.32
N LEU A 224 -12.66 -6.30 20.26
CA LEU A 224 -11.60 -5.33 20.50
C LEU A 224 -10.38 -5.66 19.64
N LEU A 225 -9.95 -4.67 18.86
CA LEU A 225 -8.71 -4.61 18.12
C LEU A 225 -7.93 -3.38 18.60
N GLU A 226 -6.73 -3.57 19.14
CA GLU A 226 -5.82 -2.49 19.49
C GLU A 226 -4.74 -2.36 18.41
N VAL A 227 -4.60 -1.15 17.86
CA VAL A 227 -3.53 -0.81 16.91
C VAL A 227 -2.82 0.43 17.42
N ALA A 228 -1.51 0.34 17.61
CA ALA A 228 -0.69 1.44 18.11
C ALA A 228 -1.20 2.12 19.40
N GLY A 229 -1.83 1.36 20.31
CA GLY A 229 -2.43 1.91 21.54
C GLY A 229 -3.79 2.60 21.35
N THR A 230 -4.40 2.47 20.17
CA THR A 230 -5.76 2.92 19.89
C THR A 230 -6.71 1.72 19.85
N ASP A 231 -7.77 1.79 20.64
CA ASP A 231 -8.82 0.78 20.71
C ASP A 231 -9.85 0.97 19.59
N PHE A 232 -10.12 -0.10 18.85
CA PHE A 232 -11.23 -0.22 17.91
C PHE A 232 -12.18 -1.31 18.43
N ARG A 233 -13.45 -0.95 18.66
CA ARG A 233 -14.47 -1.85 19.21
C ARG A 233 -15.46 -2.28 18.14
N GLU A 234 -15.99 -3.50 18.27
CA GLU A 234 -16.98 -4.06 17.36
C GLU A 234 -16.53 -4.00 15.88
N VAL A 235 -15.27 -4.34 15.62
CA VAL A 235 -14.68 -4.26 14.28
C VAL A 235 -15.23 -5.39 13.43
N ARG A 236 -15.98 -5.05 12.38
CA ARG A 236 -16.39 -6.01 11.36
C ARG A 236 -15.15 -6.50 10.61
N ALA A 237 -14.99 -7.81 10.49
CA ALA A 237 -13.91 -8.44 9.74
C ALA A 237 -14.47 -9.53 8.81
N ALA A 238 -13.86 -9.67 7.63
CA ALA A 238 -14.15 -10.75 6.72
C ALA A 238 -13.13 -11.88 6.93
N VAL A 239 -13.63 -13.11 7.07
CA VAL A 239 -12.77 -14.28 7.25
C VAL A 239 -12.10 -14.60 5.92
N ASP A 240 -10.77 -14.71 5.93
CA ASP A 240 -10.00 -15.21 4.81
C ASP A 240 -9.65 -16.68 5.02
N ASP A 241 -10.15 -17.52 4.11
CA ASP A 241 -9.97 -18.97 4.12
C ASP A 241 -8.70 -19.40 3.39
N GLN A 242 -8.01 -18.46 2.74
CA GLN A 242 -6.74 -18.73 2.11
C GLN A 242 -5.64 -18.92 3.17
N PRO A 243 -4.62 -19.74 2.89
CA PRO A 243 -3.42 -19.77 3.72
C PRO A 243 -2.79 -18.38 3.75
N SER A 244 -2.95 -17.66 4.85
CA SER A 244 -2.28 -16.38 5.09
C SER A 244 -1.10 -16.58 6.03
N ALA A 245 -0.02 -15.84 5.77
CA ALA A 245 1.14 -15.81 6.64
C ALA A 245 0.92 -14.89 7.86
N ASN A 246 -0.10 -14.03 7.82
CA ASN A 246 -0.45 -13.09 8.87
C ASN A 246 -1.85 -13.40 9.46
N ASP A 247 -2.08 -12.95 10.68
CA ASP A 247 -3.35 -13.18 11.37
C ASP A 247 -4.46 -12.26 10.84
N LEU A 248 -4.09 -11.03 10.44
CA LEU A 248 -5.00 -10.03 9.89
C LEU A 248 -4.40 -9.32 8.68
N ASN A 249 -5.27 -8.65 7.93
CA ASN A 249 -4.92 -7.61 6.99
C ASN A 249 -5.66 -6.32 7.36
N LEU A 250 -4.90 -5.26 7.64
CA LEU A 250 -5.43 -3.96 8.04
C LEU A 250 -5.41 -2.98 6.88
N GLY A 251 -6.61 -2.77 6.35
CA GLY A 251 -6.91 -1.82 5.30
C GLY A 251 -7.15 -0.39 5.77
N THR A 252 -7.55 0.45 4.82
CA THR A 252 -7.91 1.86 5.07
C THR A 252 -9.08 2.03 6.03
N SER A 253 -9.91 1.00 6.25
CA SER A 253 -10.97 1.02 7.28
C SER A 253 -10.43 1.25 8.69
N ILE A 254 -9.19 0.84 8.96
CA ILE A 254 -8.48 1.08 10.22
C ILE A 254 -7.39 2.14 10.05
N LEU A 255 -6.58 2.04 9.00
CA LEU A 255 -5.41 2.92 8.80
C LEU A 255 -5.79 4.40 8.68
N ARG A 256 -7.00 4.73 8.20
CA ARG A 256 -7.46 6.12 8.08
C ARG A 256 -7.55 6.88 9.42
N HIS A 257 -7.53 6.18 10.54
CA HIS A 257 -7.58 6.77 11.87
C HIS A 257 -6.23 7.30 12.37
N PHE A 258 -5.18 7.14 11.55
CA PHE A 258 -3.83 7.59 11.85
C PHE A 258 -3.34 8.58 10.78
N LEU A 259 -2.42 9.45 11.18
CA LEU A 259 -1.39 9.98 10.28
C LEU A 259 -0.25 8.97 10.28
N ILE A 260 0.10 8.49 9.10
CA ILE A 260 0.98 7.34 8.94
C ILE A 260 2.31 7.83 8.40
N THR A 261 3.42 7.32 8.93
CA THR A 261 4.72 7.41 8.26
C THR A 261 5.27 6.01 8.09
N ALA A 262 5.44 5.55 6.84
CA ALA A 262 5.96 4.23 6.52
C ALA A 262 7.40 4.35 6.00
N ASP A 263 8.28 3.49 6.48
CA ASP A 263 9.68 3.37 6.06
C ASP A 263 10.04 1.89 5.93
N PHE A 264 9.83 1.32 4.74
CA PHE A 264 10.04 -0.11 4.56
C PHE A 264 11.53 -0.46 4.56
N LYS A 265 12.38 0.47 4.09
CA LYS A 265 13.83 0.34 4.15
C LYS A 265 14.34 0.11 5.58
N ASP A 266 13.85 0.90 6.54
CA ASP A 266 14.19 0.74 7.96
C ASP A 266 13.25 -0.23 8.69
N ARG A 267 12.26 -0.79 7.97
CA ARG A 267 11.22 -1.68 8.48
C ARG A 267 10.50 -1.10 9.69
N ARG A 268 10.00 0.12 9.54
CA ARG A 268 9.28 0.84 10.58
C ARG A 268 8.04 1.50 10.02
N VAL A 269 7.02 1.58 10.87
CA VAL A 269 5.87 2.44 10.66
C VAL A 269 5.61 3.24 11.93
N TRP A 270 5.28 4.52 11.77
CA TRP A 270 4.82 5.37 12.85
C TRP A 270 3.35 5.68 12.63
N LEU A 271 2.57 5.41 13.66
CA LEU A 271 1.13 5.63 13.66
C LEU A 271 0.79 6.69 14.70
N GLU A 272 0.42 7.89 14.22
CA GLU A 272 -0.03 9.00 15.04
C GLU A 272 -1.57 9.04 15.01
N PRO A 273 -2.27 8.76 16.13
CA PRO A 273 -3.72 8.82 16.15
C PRO A 273 -4.22 10.22 15.74
N ARG A 274 -5.21 10.27 14.85
CA ARG A 274 -5.87 11.55 14.57
C ARG A 274 -6.59 12.02 15.84
N LYS A 275 -6.44 13.30 16.17
CA LYS A 275 -7.34 13.94 17.14
C LYS A 275 -8.73 13.98 16.51
N GLY A 276 -9.71 13.40 17.21
CA GLY A 276 -11.13 13.45 16.82
C GLY A 276 -11.70 14.85 16.94
#